data_AF-A0A0F7HN01-F1
#
_entry.id   AF-A0A0F7HN01-F1
#
_cell.length_a   1.000
_cell.length_b   1.000
_cell.length_c   1.000
_cell.angle_alpha   90.00
_cell.angle_beta   90.00
_cell.angle_gamma   90.00
#
_symmetry.space_group_name_H-M   'P 1'
#
loop_
_entity.id
_entity.type
_entity.pdbx_description
1 polymer ?
#
loop_
_entity_poly.entity_id
_entity_poly.type
_entity_poly.pdbx_seq_one_letter_code
_entity_poly.pdbx_strand_id
1 'polypeptide(L)'
;MKDERKETVGIDMDGSSDGTVSGNEVIGSFDKGITARETRNIEISDNILRLENMSEVEINELKETLKEVMEALEVIEKNKGANNIGEKVLGRVSEKAVDALFKLGQYNITGEWNSF
;
A
#
# COMPACT_ATOMS: atom_id res chain seq x y z
N MET A 1 20.14 8.96 -2.04
CA MET A 1 19.12 9.76 -1.33
C MET A 1 18.09 8.76 -0.83
N LYS A 2 17.91 8.60 0.48
CA LYS A 2 16.83 7.75 0.99
C LYS A 2 15.53 8.53 0.79
N ASP A 3 14.64 7.99 -0.02
CA ASP A 3 13.29 8.53 -0.16
C ASP A 3 12.56 8.21 1.15
N GLU A 4 12.54 9.17 2.07
CA GLU A 4 11.73 9.04 3.28
C GLU A 4 10.28 9.20 2.85
N ARG A 5 9.54 8.07 2.75
CA ARG A 5 8.09 8.10 2.56
C ARG A 5 7.50 9.03 3.62
N LYS A 6 6.77 10.05 3.16
CA LYS A 6 5.95 10.85 4.07
C LYS A 6 4.87 9.96 4.67
N GLU A 7 4.78 9.98 5.99
CA GLU A 7 3.68 9.34 6.71
C GLU A 7 2.35 9.94 6.25
N THR A 8 1.37 9.06 6.05
CA THR A 8 0.00 9.39 5.70
C THR A 8 -0.86 9.45 6.96
N VAL A 9 -1.71 10.48 7.05
CA VAL A 9 -2.54 10.74 8.24
C VAL A 9 -3.99 10.94 7.81
N GLY A 10 -4.93 10.31 8.50
CA GLY A 10 -6.36 10.49 8.24
C GLY A 10 -6.87 11.89 8.66
N ILE A 11 -6.66 12.25 9.93
CA ILE A 11 -6.95 13.59 10.47
C ILE A 11 -5.71 14.11 11.21
N ASP A 12 -5.18 15.26 10.82
CA ASP A 12 -4.07 15.92 11.52
C ASP A 12 -4.52 17.23 12.17
N MET A 13 -4.30 17.34 13.48
CA MET A 13 -4.63 18.50 14.30
C MET A 13 -3.39 19.23 14.83
N ASP A 14 -2.22 19.03 14.23
CA ASP A 14 -0.96 19.61 14.71
C ASP A 14 -1.07 21.13 15.01
N GLY A 15 -0.63 21.54 16.20
CA GLY A 15 -0.65 22.93 16.66
C GLY A 15 -2.04 23.54 16.92
N SER A 16 -3.10 22.74 16.97
CA SER A 16 -4.48 23.21 17.18
C SER A 16 -4.84 23.42 18.65
N SER A 17 -5.75 24.37 18.93
CA SER A 17 -6.27 24.64 20.27
C SER A 17 -7.78 24.81 20.30
N ASP A 18 -8.42 24.44 21.42
CA ASP A 18 -9.84 24.71 21.73
C ASP A 18 -10.81 24.23 20.63
N GLY A 19 -10.72 22.94 20.26
CA GLY A 19 -11.45 22.36 19.14
C GLY A 19 -12.08 21.00 19.43
N THR A 20 -13.08 20.63 18.63
CA THR A 20 -13.74 19.33 18.71
C THR A 20 -13.69 18.63 17.36
N VAL A 21 -13.26 17.37 17.35
CA VAL A 21 -13.37 16.46 16.21
C VAL A 21 -14.30 15.33 16.61
N SER A 22 -15.53 15.36 16.09
CA SER A 22 -16.50 14.34 16.42
C SER A 22 -17.40 13.93 15.27
N GLY A 23 -17.90 12.69 15.34
CA GLY A 23 -18.85 12.14 14.37
C GLY A 23 -18.26 11.87 12.98
N ASN A 24 -16.93 11.75 12.85
CA ASN A 24 -16.28 11.49 11.56
C ASN A 24 -16.09 10.00 11.32
N GLU A 25 -16.28 9.58 10.07
CA GLU A 25 -15.82 8.28 9.57
C GLU A 25 -14.62 8.51 8.65
N VAL A 26 -13.46 7.99 9.05
CA VAL A 26 -12.22 8.13 8.29
C VAL A 26 -11.89 6.78 7.70
N ILE A 27 -11.89 6.69 6.37
CA ILE A 27 -11.70 5.45 5.60
C ILE A 27 -10.49 5.62 4.69
N GLY A 28 -9.54 4.70 4.77
CA GLY A 28 -8.32 4.72 3.94
C GLY A 28 -7.20 3.87 4.53
N SER A 29 -6.10 3.80 3.78
CA SER A 29 -4.84 3.19 4.26
C SER A 29 -3.90 4.30 4.71
N PHE A 30 -3.90 4.57 6.03
CA PHE A 30 -3.07 5.61 6.64
C PHE A 30 -2.02 4.99 7.56
N ASP A 31 -0.85 5.63 7.69
CA ASP A 31 0.12 5.30 8.72
C ASP A 31 -0.37 5.70 10.12
N LYS A 32 -1.20 6.76 10.19
CA LYS A 32 -1.81 7.27 11.43
C LYS A 32 -3.27 7.65 11.20
N GLY A 33 -4.17 7.23 12.09
CA GLY A 33 -5.59 7.55 12.00
C GLY A 33 -5.89 9.03 12.30
N ILE A 34 -5.74 9.42 13.57
CA ILE A 34 -5.90 10.82 14.02
C ILE A 34 -4.64 11.22 14.80
N THR A 35 -4.03 12.35 14.45
CA THR A 35 -2.89 12.92 15.16
C THR A 35 -3.23 14.27 15.76
N ALA A 36 -2.75 14.51 16.97
CA ALA A 36 -2.89 15.79 17.67
C ALA A 36 -1.59 16.10 18.41
N ARG A 37 -0.60 16.58 17.65
CA ARG A 37 0.70 17.03 18.18
C ARG A 37 0.62 18.51 18.53
N GLU A 38 1.36 18.92 19.56
CA GLU A 38 1.43 20.33 19.99
C GLU A 38 0.05 21.00 20.20
N THR A 39 -0.96 20.22 20.62
CA THR A 39 -2.33 20.69 20.78
C THR A 39 -2.72 20.97 22.22
N ARG A 40 -3.78 21.77 22.41
CA ARG A 40 -4.38 22.05 23.73
C ARG A 40 -5.90 22.06 23.65
N ASN A 41 -6.58 21.54 24.68
CA ASN A 41 -8.05 21.60 24.79
C ASN A 41 -8.78 21.05 23.56
N ILE A 42 -8.35 19.89 23.07
CA ILE A 42 -9.00 19.19 21.97
C ILE A 42 -9.91 18.09 22.52
N GLU A 43 -11.16 18.05 22.06
CA GLU A 43 -12.08 16.95 22.31
C GLU A 43 -12.22 16.08 21.06
N ILE A 44 -12.00 14.77 21.21
CA ILE A 44 -12.15 13.79 20.12
C ILE A 44 -13.15 12.74 20.59
N SER A 45 -14.33 12.68 19.97
CA SER A 45 -15.43 11.81 20.38
C SER A 45 -16.17 11.23 19.17
N ASP A 46 -16.76 10.05 19.29
CA ASP A 46 -17.64 9.47 18.27
C ASP A 46 -17.07 9.38 16.83
N ASN A 47 -15.75 9.22 16.70
CA ASN A 47 -15.12 9.00 15.38
C ASN A 47 -14.90 7.50 15.14
N ILE A 48 -15.11 7.08 13.89
CA ILE A 48 -14.89 5.71 13.41
C ILE A 48 -13.69 5.73 12.47
N LEU A 49 -12.68 4.91 12.75
CA LEU A 49 -11.55 4.68 11.85
C LEU A 49 -11.74 3.33 11.17
N ARG A 50 -11.82 3.33 9.83
CA ARG A 50 -11.87 2.11 9.02
C ARG A 50 -10.66 2.06 8.10
N LEU A 51 -10.08 0.87 8.01
CA LEU A 51 -9.12 0.59 6.96
C LEU A 51 -9.89 0.37 5.67
N GLU A 52 -9.43 1.00 4.60
CA GLU A 52 -9.95 0.69 3.26
C GLU A 52 -9.45 -0.69 2.87
N ASN A 53 -10.39 -1.62 2.72
CA ASN A 53 -10.07 -2.92 2.17
C ASN A 53 -10.01 -2.82 0.65
N MET A 54 -9.01 -3.46 0.07
CA MET A 54 -8.87 -3.65 -1.37
C MET A 54 -10.11 -4.36 -1.89
N SER A 55 -10.69 -3.79 -2.94
CA SER A 55 -11.85 -4.36 -3.60
C SER A 55 -11.52 -5.70 -4.23
N GLU A 56 -12.53 -6.55 -4.41
CA GLU A 56 -12.36 -7.84 -5.11
C GLU A 56 -11.85 -7.64 -6.55
N VAL A 57 -12.18 -6.51 -7.18
CA VAL A 57 -11.67 -6.12 -8.50
C VAL A 57 -10.15 -5.91 -8.45
N GLU A 58 -9.66 -5.09 -7.53
CA GLU A 58 -8.22 -4.82 -7.37
C GLU A 58 -7.44 -6.10 -6.98
N ILE A 59 -8.03 -6.95 -6.15
CA ILE A 59 -7.45 -8.27 -5.82
C ILE A 59 -7.33 -9.14 -7.07
N ASN A 60 -8.35 -9.14 -7.94
CA ASN A 60 -8.33 -9.94 -9.16
C ASN A 60 -7.34 -9.39 -10.20
N GLU A 61 -7.20 -8.07 -10.32
CA GLU A 61 -6.18 -7.44 -11.17
C GLU A 61 -4.76 -7.79 -10.71
N LEU A 62 -4.51 -7.80 -9.39
CA LEU A 62 -3.23 -8.24 -8.83
C LEU A 62 -2.95 -9.72 -9.08
N LYS A 63 -3.97 -10.58 -8.96
CA LYS A 63 -3.84 -12.02 -9.28
C LYS A 63 -3.48 -12.24 -10.75
N GLU A 64 -4.10 -11.52 -11.68
CA GLU A 64 -3.76 -11.65 -13.10
C GLU A 64 -2.35 -11.12 -13.37
N THR A 65 -1.97 -10.00 -12.74
CA THR A 65 -0.60 -9.47 -12.83
C THR A 65 0.42 -10.49 -12.32
N LEU A 66 0.15 -11.15 -11.18
CA LEU A 66 1.03 -12.18 -10.62
C LEU A 66 1.16 -13.38 -11.57
N LYS A 67 0.07 -13.79 -12.20
CA LYS A 67 0.06 -14.86 -13.20
C LYS A 67 0.91 -14.51 -14.43
N GLU A 68 0.77 -13.30 -14.97
CA GLU A 68 1.62 -12.82 -16.08
C GLU A 68 3.11 -12.84 -15.70
N VAL A 69 3.44 -12.45 -14.46
CA VAL A 69 4.82 -12.49 -13.94
C VAL A 69 5.33 -13.93 -13.85
N MET A 70 4.53 -14.86 -13.31
CA MET A 70 4.88 -16.28 -13.21
C MET A 70 5.11 -16.92 -14.59
N GLU A 71 4.21 -16.68 -15.55
CA GLU A 71 4.35 -17.18 -16.91
C GLU A 71 5.64 -16.65 -17.58
N ALA A 72 5.95 -15.37 -17.38
CA ALA A 72 7.17 -14.80 -17.91
C ALA A 72 8.44 -15.37 -17.27
N LEU A 73 8.42 -15.64 -15.95
CA LEU A 73 9.51 -16.33 -15.26
C LEU A 73 9.74 -17.73 -15.80
N GLU A 74 8.67 -18.50 -16.06
CA GLU A 74 8.81 -19.82 -16.69
C GLU A 74 9.47 -19.75 -18.08
N VAL A 75 9.09 -18.76 -18.89
CA VAL A 75 9.71 -18.54 -20.21
C VAL A 75 11.17 -18.20 -20.07
N ILE A 76 11.55 -17.38 -19.08
CA ILE A 76 12.94 -17.05 -18.78
C ILE A 76 13.72 -18.29 -18.37
N GLU A 77 13.17 -19.12 -17.47
CA GLU A 77 13.82 -20.35 -17.02
C GLU A 77 14.04 -21.35 -18.17
N LYS A 78 13.03 -21.52 -19.03
CA LYS A 78 13.12 -22.37 -20.23
C LYS A 78 14.12 -21.86 -21.27
N ASN A 79 14.41 -20.56 -21.28
CA ASN A 79 15.31 -19.90 -22.24
C ASN A 79 16.64 -19.43 -21.61
N LYS A 80 17.04 -19.95 -20.45
CA LYS A 80 18.36 -19.73 -19.83
C LYS A 80 19.48 -20.17 -20.79
N GLY A 81 19.89 -19.26 -21.68
CA GLY A 81 20.87 -19.51 -22.74
C GLY A 81 20.68 -18.67 -24.01
N ALA A 82 19.51 -18.06 -24.21
CA ALA A 82 19.23 -17.15 -25.34
C ALA A 82 19.38 -15.68 -24.89
N ASN A 83 20.57 -15.13 -25.04
CA ASN A 83 21.06 -13.90 -24.36
C ASN A 83 20.37 -12.57 -24.72
N ASN A 84 19.26 -12.54 -25.46
CA ASN A 84 18.72 -11.28 -26.00
C ASN A 84 17.21 -11.10 -25.73
N ILE A 85 16.47 -12.20 -25.48
CA ILE A 85 15.02 -12.16 -25.22
C ILE A 85 14.75 -12.09 -23.72
N GLY A 86 15.58 -12.77 -22.92
CA GLY A 86 15.47 -12.79 -21.46
C GLY A 86 15.50 -11.39 -20.84
N GLU A 87 16.44 -10.52 -21.24
CA GLU A 87 16.62 -9.19 -20.64
C GLU A 87 15.45 -8.23 -20.89
N LYS A 88 14.87 -8.23 -22.10
CA LYS A 88 13.75 -7.33 -22.44
C LYS A 88 12.44 -7.76 -21.77
N VAL A 89 12.26 -9.08 -21.60
CA VAL A 89 11.14 -9.66 -20.86
C VAL A 89 11.34 -9.41 -19.35
N LEU A 90 12.56 -9.62 -18.83
CA LEU A 90 12.94 -9.30 -17.44
C LEU A 90 12.64 -7.84 -17.07
N GLY A 91 12.98 -6.89 -17.93
CA GLY A 91 12.71 -5.46 -17.68
C GLY A 91 11.23 -5.17 -17.46
N ARG A 92 10.36 -5.61 -18.36
CA ARG A 92 8.90 -5.38 -18.27
C ARG A 92 8.23 -6.12 -17.12
N VAL A 93 8.69 -7.35 -16.85
CA VAL A 93 8.20 -8.17 -15.72
C VAL A 93 8.62 -7.55 -14.41
N SER A 94 9.85 -7.04 -14.31
CA SER A 94 10.35 -6.39 -13.11
C SER A 94 9.59 -5.09 -12.79
N GLU A 95 9.25 -4.27 -13.78
CA GLU A 95 8.44 -3.06 -13.57
C GLU A 95 7.03 -3.39 -13.07
N LYS A 96 6.33 -4.35 -13.71
CA LYS A 96 4.99 -4.76 -13.28
C LYS A 96 4.99 -5.42 -11.90
N ALA A 97 5.99 -6.26 -11.60
CA ALA A 97 6.11 -6.92 -10.31
C ALA A 97 6.43 -5.92 -9.19
N VAL A 98 7.28 -4.92 -9.44
CA VAL A 98 7.58 -3.86 -8.47
C VAL A 98 6.35 -3.00 -8.22
N ASP A 99 5.57 -2.64 -9.24
CA ASP A 99 4.32 -1.88 -9.07
C ASP A 99 3.26 -2.67 -8.28
N ALA A 100 3.10 -3.96 -8.57
CA ALA A 100 2.20 -4.85 -7.84
C ALA A 100 2.63 -5.05 -6.38
N LEU A 101 3.93 -5.26 -6.13
CA LEU A 101 4.48 -5.38 -4.77
C LEU A 101 4.41 -4.07 -4.00
N PHE A 102 4.54 -2.92 -4.67
CA PHE A 102 4.37 -1.60 -4.04
C PHE A 102 2.92 -1.40 -3.58
N LYS A 103 1.94 -1.76 -4.42
CA LYS A 103 0.50 -1.74 -4.07
C LYS A 103 0.18 -2.71 -2.92
N LEU A 104 0.73 -3.92 -2.95
CA LEU A 104 0.60 -4.90 -1.86
C LEU A 104 1.31 -4.46 -0.56
N GLY A 105 2.46 -3.80 -0.68
CA GLY A 105 3.24 -3.30 0.45
C GLY A 105 2.59 -2.10 1.16
N GLN A 106 1.80 -1.29 0.45
CA GLN A 106 0.92 -0.30 1.07
C GLN A 106 -0.22 -0.96 1.87
N TYR A 107 -0.62 -2.17 1.47
CA TYR A 107 -1.68 -2.93 2.13
C TYR A 107 -1.20 -3.68 3.39
N ASN A 108 0.08 -4.12 3.41
CA ASN A 108 0.65 -4.95 4.48
C ASN A 108 1.10 -4.21 5.75
N ILE A 109 0.72 -2.95 5.97
CA ILE A 109 0.96 -2.27 7.26
C ILE A 109 -0.05 -2.73 8.34
N THR A 110 -1.04 -3.58 8.03
CA THR A 110 -2.06 -4.01 9.00
C THR A 110 -2.45 -5.49 9.02
N GLY A 111 -1.77 -6.39 8.30
CA GLY A 111 -2.16 -7.80 8.24
C GLY A 111 -0.98 -8.78 8.33
N GLU A 112 -0.98 -9.62 9.37
CA GLU A 112 -0.03 -10.72 9.57
C GLU A 112 0.06 -11.64 8.35
N TRP A 113 1.29 -11.92 7.92
CA TRP A 113 1.61 -12.95 6.94
C TRP A 113 1.47 -14.33 7.57
N ASN A 114 0.42 -15.08 7.21
CA ASN A 114 0.42 -16.54 7.40
C ASN A 114 1.09 -17.19 6.20
N SER A 115 2.27 -17.76 6.43
CA SER A 115 3.04 -18.58 5.49
C SER A 115 2.30 -19.88 5.14
N PHE A 116 2.25 -20.21 3.85
CA PHE A 116 2.06 -21.57 3.35
C PHE A 116 3.36 -22.06 2.69
#